data_AF-A0AAU3D3Y5-F1
#
_entry.id   AF-A0AAU3D3Y5-F1
#
_cell.length_a   1.000
_cell.length_b   1.000
_cell.length_c   1.000
_cell.angle_alpha   90.00
_cell.angle_beta   90.00
_cell.angle_gamma   90.00
#
_symmetry.space_group_name_H-M   'P 1'
#
loop_
_entity.id
_entity.type
_entity.pdbx_description
1 polymer ?
#
loop_
_entity_poly.entity_id
_entity_poly.type
_entity_poly.pdbx_seq_one_letter_code
_entity_poly.pdbx_strand_id
1 'polypeptide(L)'
;MAPYARLPLPFQRHSAGHPGRRPDPSPHLRSTPELPHRSHALRHRGRRHRRGPRAREKTLALARRACSGCPIVTDCLKWALANPGLPPTGVWAATTKRERTRLRNQLAARLGLRLGRRRRRTGPPPARTAARRPPRPAARPRPGPGPAGTGAHPDPARAV
;
A
#
# COMPACT_ATOMS: atom_id res chain seq x y z
N MET A 1 21.76 -19.52 45.38
CA MET A 1 21.25 -18.74 46.54
C MET A 1 21.43 -17.27 46.19
N ALA A 2 20.43 -16.43 45.90
CA ALA A 2 19.01 -16.43 46.22
C ALA A 2 18.11 -16.41 44.95
N PRO A 3 16.86 -16.90 45.05
CA PRO A 3 15.98 -17.12 43.91
C PRO A 3 15.23 -15.85 43.50
N TYR A 4 15.17 -15.56 42.20
CA TYR A 4 14.25 -14.57 41.65
C TYR A 4 12.82 -15.05 41.85
N ALA A 5 12.14 -14.41 42.80
CA ALA A 5 10.72 -14.59 43.06
C ALA A 5 9.91 -14.30 41.79
N ARG A 6 9.25 -15.35 41.28
CA ARG A 6 8.14 -15.22 40.34
C ARG A 6 6.98 -14.57 41.07
N LEU A 7 6.73 -13.30 40.81
CA LEU A 7 5.42 -12.70 41.09
C LEU A 7 4.46 -13.06 39.95
N PRO A 8 3.30 -13.70 40.23
CA PRO A 8 2.24 -13.85 39.24
C PRO A 8 1.56 -12.49 39.06
N LEU A 9 1.65 -11.92 37.86
CA LEU A 9 0.80 -10.78 37.50
C LEU A 9 -0.65 -11.28 37.35
N PRO A 10 -1.63 -10.62 37.97
CA PRO A 10 -3.03 -10.98 37.82
C PRO A 10 -3.47 -10.75 36.37
N PHE A 11 -4.01 -11.81 35.80
CA PHE A 11 -4.70 -11.86 34.53
C PHE A 11 -5.95 -10.95 34.62
N GLN A 12 -5.80 -9.67 34.25
CA GLN A 12 -6.93 -8.76 34.13
C GLN A 12 -7.80 -9.17 32.93
N ARG A 13 -8.75 -10.05 33.23
CA ARG A 13 -9.85 -10.45 32.37
C ARG A 13 -10.92 -9.36 32.46
N HIS A 14 -10.77 -8.29 31.66
CA HIS A 14 -11.83 -7.30 31.49
C HIS A 14 -12.60 -7.57 30.19
N SER A 15 -13.79 -8.12 30.41
CA SER A 15 -15.07 -7.77 29.77
C SER A 15 -15.22 -7.97 28.27
N ALA A 16 -15.92 -9.05 27.94
CA ALA A 16 -16.78 -9.13 26.77
C ALA A 16 -18.01 -8.20 26.92
N GLY A 17 -18.35 -7.47 25.86
CA GLY A 17 -19.51 -6.56 25.73
C GLY A 17 -19.08 -5.26 25.05
N HIS A 18 -19.52 -4.84 23.86
CA HIS A 18 -20.75 -5.07 23.10
C HIS A 18 -20.45 -5.06 21.58
N PRO A 19 -21.11 -5.90 20.76
CA PRO A 19 -21.30 -5.60 19.35
C PRO A 19 -22.48 -4.63 19.18
N GLY A 20 -22.27 -3.53 18.45
CA GLY A 20 -23.36 -2.94 17.66
C GLY A 20 -24.09 -1.70 18.19
N ARG A 21 -23.40 -0.58 18.44
CA ARG A 21 -24.01 0.75 18.23
C ARG A 21 -23.07 1.65 17.44
N ARG A 22 -23.36 1.79 16.13
CA ARG A 22 -22.85 2.92 15.34
C ARG A 22 -23.66 4.15 15.75
N PRO A 23 -23.03 5.29 16.06
CA PRO A 23 -23.77 6.54 16.20
C PRO A 23 -24.37 6.90 14.84
N ASP A 24 -25.66 7.26 14.85
CA ASP A 24 -26.36 7.84 13.71
C ASP A 24 -25.67 9.13 13.27
N PRO A 25 -25.35 9.32 11.98
CA PRO A 25 -24.93 10.62 11.49
C PRO A 25 -26.16 11.56 11.47
N SER A 26 -26.10 12.63 12.26
CA SER A 26 -27.12 13.67 12.33
C SER A 26 -27.56 14.16 10.93
N PRO A 27 -28.88 14.23 10.64
CA PRO A 27 -29.41 14.54 9.31
C PRO A 27 -29.84 16.01 9.18
N HIS A 28 -29.00 16.95 9.60
CA HIS A 28 -29.36 18.36 9.52
C HIS A 28 -28.24 19.23 8.96
N LEU A 29 -28.46 19.64 7.69
CA LEU A 29 -28.44 21.04 7.23
C LEU A 29 -27.05 21.73 7.30
N ARG A 30 -26.50 22.36 6.25
CA ARG A 30 -27.11 23.08 5.12
C ARG A 30 -25.97 23.52 4.18
N SER A 31 -26.31 23.60 2.90
CA SER A 31 -25.89 24.64 1.96
C SER A 31 -24.40 24.77 1.59
N THR A 32 -24.11 24.23 0.42
CA THR A 32 -23.08 24.66 -0.53
C THR A 32 -23.04 26.18 -0.75
N PRO A 33 -21.84 26.75 -0.96
CA PRO A 33 -21.60 27.68 -2.03
C PRO A 33 -20.92 26.94 -3.20
N GLU A 34 -21.52 27.06 -4.38
CA GLU A 34 -20.91 26.63 -5.65
C GLU A 34 -19.49 27.19 -5.77
N LEU A 35 -18.50 26.28 -5.85
CA LEU A 35 -17.16 26.61 -6.30
C LEU A 35 -17.10 26.41 -7.82
N PRO A 36 -16.49 27.35 -8.57
CA PRO A 36 -16.51 27.32 -10.02
C PRO A 36 -15.80 26.07 -10.55
N HIS A 37 -16.56 25.27 -11.30
CA HIS A 37 -16.05 24.21 -12.14
C HIS A 37 -15.19 24.80 -13.27
N ARG A 38 -13.88 24.92 -13.04
CA ARG A 38 -12.91 25.19 -14.12
C ARG A 38 -11.64 24.34 -13.98
N SER A 39 -11.78 23.10 -14.46
CA SER A 39 -10.88 22.49 -15.44
C SER A 39 -9.36 22.65 -15.26
N HIS A 40 -8.79 22.29 -14.10
CA HIS A 40 -7.39 21.82 -14.05
C HIS A 40 -7.34 20.30 -14.27
N ALA A 41 -7.66 19.93 -15.51
CA ALA A 41 -7.43 18.61 -16.03
C ALA A 41 -5.92 18.27 -16.04
N LEU A 42 -5.62 17.02 -15.64
CA LEU A 42 -4.60 16.18 -16.27
C LEU A 42 -3.14 16.66 -16.24
N ARG A 43 -2.48 16.67 -15.07
CA ARG A 43 -1.00 16.53 -15.01
C ARG A 43 -0.40 16.07 -13.67
N HIS A 44 -1.10 15.26 -12.88
CA HIS A 44 -0.53 14.61 -11.67
C HIS A 44 -0.45 13.07 -11.76
N ARG A 45 -0.45 12.51 -12.97
CA ARG A 45 0.00 11.12 -13.18
C ARG A 45 1.53 11.07 -13.03
N GLY A 46 2.06 10.99 -11.80
CA GLY A 46 3.46 10.58 -11.62
C GLY A 46 4.21 11.12 -10.40
N ARG A 47 3.74 12.16 -9.72
CA ARG A 47 4.39 12.61 -8.48
C ARG A 47 3.95 11.73 -7.31
N ARG A 48 4.48 10.51 -7.25
CA ARG A 48 4.55 9.80 -5.97
C ARG A 48 5.23 10.77 -5.02
N HIS A 49 4.51 11.25 -4.00
CA HIS A 49 5.08 12.00 -2.89
C HIS A 49 6.06 11.08 -2.14
N ARG A 50 7.22 10.82 -2.75
CA ARG A 50 8.36 10.21 -2.07
C ARG A 50 8.79 11.26 -1.07
N ARG A 51 8.25 11.21 0.15
CA ARG A 51 8.92 11.80 1.31
C ARG A 51 10.39 11.39 1.18
N GLY A 52 11.26 12.39 1.02
CA GLY A 52 12.67 12.19 0.77
C GLY A 52 13.30 11.35 1.87
N PRO A 53 14.46 10.71 1.60
CA PRO A 53 15.13 9.85 2.58
C PRO A 53 15.30 10.53 3.95
N ARG A 54 15.66 11.82 3.98
CA ARG A 54 15.79 12.62 5.21
C ARG A 54 14.48 12.75 6.00
N ALA A 55 13.35 12.95 5.33
CA ALA A 55 12.05 13.05 6.01
C ALA A 55 11.64 11.72 6.66
N ARG A 56 12.00 10.59 6.03
CA ARG A 56 11.77 9.25 6.59
C ARG A 56 12.63 8.99 7.80
N GLU A 57 13.90 9.38 7.74
CA GLU A 57 14.84 9.26 8.85
C GLU A 57 14.41 10.10 10.07
N LYS A 58 14.00 11.36 9.86
CA LYS A 58 13.42 12.19 10.93
C LYS A 58 12.19 11.54 11.58
N THR A 59 11.27 10.99 10.75
CA THR A 59 10.08 10.29 11.25
C THR A 59 10.46 9.05 12.07
N LEU A 60 11.47 8.30 11.62
CA LEU A 60 11.96 7.12 12.31
C LEU A 60 12.67 7.48 13.63
N ALA A 61 13.44 8.56 13.66
CA ALA A 61 14.09 9.05 14.88
C ALA A 61 13.08 9.50 15.95
N LEU A 62 11.97 10.13 15.54
CA LEU A 62 10.87 10.46 16.44
C LEU A 62 10.20 9.20 16.99
N ALA A 63 9.90 8.22 16.12
CA ALA A 63 9.31 6.96 16.56
C ALA A 63 10.25 6.18 17.51
N ARG A 64 11.56 6.18 17.26
CA ARG A 64 12.56 5.57 18.16
C ARG A 64 12.55 6.22 19.54
N ARG A 65 12.52 7.56 19.60
CA ARG A 65 12.38 8.28 20.88
C ARG A 65 11.11 7.90 21.61
N ALA A 66 9.96 7.92 20.93
CA ALA A 66 8.68 7.54 21.55
C ALA A 66 8.68 6.08 22.07
N CYS A 67 9.26 5.15 21.33
CA CYS A 67 9.31 3.75 21.74
C CYS A 67 10.33 3.45 22.85
N SER A 68 11.35 4.30 23.06
CA SER A 68 12.41 4.05 24.05
C SER A 68 11.92 3.97 25.50
N GLY A 69 10.84 4.68 25.83
CA GLY A 69 10.21 4.65 27.16
C GLY A 69 8.91 3.83 27.20
N CYS A 70 8.56 3.12 26.13
CA CYS A 70 7.26 2.44 26.04
C CYS A 70 7.31 1.07 26.73
N PRO A 71 6.51 0.82 27.79
CA PRO A 71 6.58 -0.44 28.54
C PRO A 71 6.13 -1.66 27.72
N ILE A 72 5.28 -1.46 26.71
CA ILE A 72 4.75 -2.54 25.85
C ILE A 72 5.56 -2.75 24.57
N VAL A 73 6.71 -2.08 24.40
CA VAL A 73 7.49 -2.12 23.14
C VAL A 73 7.85 -3.55 22.73
N THR A 74 8.14 -4.40 23.71
CA THR A 74 8.49 -5.81 23.51
C THR A 74 7.31 -6.60 22.94
N ASP A 75 6.12 -6.46 23.52
CA ASP A 75 4.94 -7.19 23.06
C ASP A 75 4.39 -6.62 21.76
N CYS A 76 4.51 -5.30 21.56
CA CYS A 76 4.26 -4.64 20.29
C CYS A 76 5.15 -5.24 19.17
N LEU A 77 6.44 -5.47 19.44
CA LEU A 77 7.33 -6.11 18.47
C LEU A 77 6.95 -7.57 18.22
N LYS A 78 6.67 -8.36 19.27
CA LYS A 78 6.24 -9.76 19.13
C LYS A 78 5.00 -9.87 18.25
N TRP A 79 3.98 -9.07 18.53
CA TRP A 79 2.75 -9.03 17.75
C TRP A 79 3.02 -8.64 16.28
N ALA A 80 3.85 -7.64 16.04
CA ALA A 80 4.19 -7.18 14.70
C ALA A 80 5.03 -8.19 13.89
N LEU A 81 5.77 -9.08 14.56
CA LEU A 81 6.52 -10.17 13.92
C LEU A 81 5.62 -11.39 13.62
N ALA A 82 4.66 -11.69 14.51
CA ALA A 82 3.70 -12.78 14.33
C ALA A 82 2.69 -12.50 13.21
N ASN A 83 2.37 -11.23 12.96
CA ASN A 83 1.33 -10.82 12.01
C ASN A 83 1.93 -10.05 10.81
N PRO A 84 2.54 -10.68 9.80
CA PRO A 84 3.25 -9.96 8.73
C PRO A 84 2.34 -9.21 7.74
N GLY A 85 1.05 -9.56 7.66
CA GLY A 85 0.07 -8.94 6.75
C GLY A 85 -0.72 -7.78 7.36
N LEU A 86 -0.83 -7.72 8.69
CA LEU A 86 -1.67 -6.75 9.39
C LEU A 86 -1.06 -5.36 9.59
N PRO A 87 0.25 -5.18 9.88
CA PRO A 87 0.88 -3.86 9.96
C PRO A 87 1.31 -3.44 8.54
N PRO A 88 0.44 -2.76 7.78
CA PRO A 88 0.57 -2.68 6.32
C PRO A 88 1.75 -1.76 5.94
N THR A 89 1.95 -0.72 6.76
CA THR A 89 2.90 0.39 6.63
C THR A 89 3.23 0.98 8.02
N GLY A 90 4.30 1.76 8.12
CA GLY A 90 4.66 2.49 9.35
C GLY A 90 5.72 1.86 10.25
N VAL A 91 5.97 2.51 11.39
CA VAL A 91 6.93 2.12 12.43
C VAL A 91 6.18 1.42 13.56
N TRP A 92 6.61 0.22 13.94
CA TRP A 92 6.05 -0.57 15.04
C TRP A 92 7.18 -0.97 15.96
N ALA A 93 7.08 -0.68 17.26
CA ALA A 93 8.15 -0.91 18.23
C ALA A 93 9.52 -0.39 17.71
N ALA A 94 9.57 0.86 17.25
CA ALA A 94 10.75 1.48 16.63
C ALA A 94 11.32 0.79 15.37
N THR A 95 10.62 -0.20 14.80
CA THR A 95 11.07 -0.93 13.61
C THR A 95 10.22 -0.62 12.39
N THR A 96 10.87 -0.52 11.24
CA THR A 96 10.27 -0.45 9.92
C THR A 96 9.85 -1.83 9.41
N LYS A 97 8.97 -1.87 8.40
CA LYS A 97 8.58 -3.11 7.71
C LYS A 97 9.79 -3.92 7.19
N ARG A 98 10.84 -3.23 6.70
CA ARG A 98 12.05 -3.87 6.20
C ARG A 98 12.86 -4.51 7.33
N GLU A 99 13.03 -3.82 8.45
CA GLU A 99 13.70 -4.35 9.65
C GLU A 99 12.94 -5.56 10.21
N ARG A 100 11.60 -5.48 10.34
CA ARG A 100 10.79 -6.63 10.77
C ARG A 100 10.93 -7.84 9.85
N THR A 101 11.03 -7.61 8.54
CA THR A 101 11.29 -8.70 7.58
C THR A 101 12.67 -9.33 7.80
N ARG A 102 13.69 -8.50 8.07
CA ARG A 102 15.03 -9.01 8.41
C ARG A 102 15.02 -9.81 9.71
N LEU A 103 14.33 -9.33 10.75
CA LEU A 103 14.19 -10.02 12.02
C LEU A 103 13.51 -11.38 11.87
N ARG A 104 12.38 -11.45 11.15
CA ARG A 104 11.71 -12.73 10.86
C ARG A 104 12.62 -13.72 10.14
N ASN A 105 13.37 -13.26 9.14
CA ASN A 105 14.32 -14.11 8.43
C ASN A 105 15.46 -14.62 9.33
N GLN A 106 15.95 -13.79 10.25
CA GLN A 106 16.99 -14.18 11.21
C GLN A 106 16.46 -15.20 12.23
N LEU A 107 15.25 -14.99 12.75
CA LEU A 107 14.59 -15.94 13.65
C LEU A 107 14.36 -17.29 12.96
N ALA A 108 13.86 -17.25 11.72
CA ALA A 108 13.66 -18.43 10.90
C ALA A 108 14.98 -19.19 10.66
N ALA A 109 16.05 -18.48 10.32
CA ALA A 109 17.37 -19.08 10.13
C ALA A 109 17.89 -19.76 11.42
N ARG A 110 17.71 -19.14 12.59
CA ARG A 110 18.12 -19.71 13.88
C ARG A 110 17.30 -20.94 14.27
N LEU A 111 16.01 -20.94 13.94
CA LEU A 111 15.09 -22.05 14.23
C LEU A 111 15.16 -23.18 13.19
N GLY A 112 16.02 -23.09 12.18
CA GLY A 112 16.08 -24.06 11.07
C GLY A 112 14.84 -24.02 10.15
N LEU A 113 13.87 -23.16 10.43
CA LEU A 113 12.69 -22.96 9.62
C LEU A 113 13.10 -22.20 8.36
N ARG A 114 13.16 -22.89 7.22
CA ARG A 114 13.28 -22.22 5.92
C ARG A 114 11.95 -21.52 5.60
N LEU A 115 11.71 -20.34 6.18
CA LEU A 115 10.69 -19.43 5.67
C LEU A 115 11.08 -19.10 4.24
N GLY A 116 10.35 -19.71 3.29
CA GLY A 116 10.68 -19.82 1.88
C GLY A 116 11.26 -18.55 1.30
N ARG A 117 12.60 -18.44 1.30
CA ARG A 117 13.31 -17.67 0.30
C ARG A 117 13.03 -18.41 -1.00
N ARG A 118 11.92 -18.08 -1.69
CA ARG A 118 11.99 -17.99 -3.15
C ARG A 118 13.15 -17.05 -3.39
N ARG A 119 14.34 -17.60 -3.58
CA ARG A 119 15.49 -16.87 -4.10
C ARG A 119 14.91 -16.14 -5.31
N ARG A 120 14.71 -14.83 -5.20
CA ARG A 120 14.66 -14.04 -6.42
C ARG A 120 15.96 -14.42 -7.09
N ARG A 121 15.89 -15.14 -8.21
CA ARG A 121 17.01 -15.30 -9.11
C ARG A 121 17.42 -13.87 -9.48
N THR A 122 18.28 -13.26 -8.68
CA THR A 122 19.13 -12.14 -9.09
C THR A 122 20.33 -12.74 -9.81
N GLY A 123 20.09 -13.74 -10.67
CA GLY A 123 20.93 -13.91 -11.82
C GLY A 123 20.62 -12.75 -12.76
N PRO A 124 21.58 -12.33 -13.60
CA PRO A 124 21.23 -11.55 -14.78
C PRO A 124 20.03 -12.24 -15.45
N PRO A 125 19.04 -11.49 -15.97
CA PRO A 125 18.09 -12.12 -16.89
C PRO A 125 18.93 -12.92 -17.90
N PRO A 126 18.58 -14.18 -18.24
CA PRO A 126 19.30 -14.88 -19.30
C PRO A 126 19.41 -13.89 -20.44
N ALA A 127 20.64 -13.64 -20.90
CA ALA A 127 20.89 -12.74 -22.00
C ALA A 127 19.81 -13.06 -23.01
N ARG A 128 18.94 -12.07 -23.29
CA ARG A 128 17.99 -12.21 -24.38
C ARG A 128 18.90 -12.44 -25.56
N THR A 129 19.13 -13.71 -25.92
CA THR A 129 19.58 -14.09 -27.24
C THR A 129 18.68 -13.26 -28.10
N ALA A 130 19.30 -12.33 -28.83
CA ALA A 130 18.61 -11.47 -29.74
C ALA A 130 17.91 -12.43 -30.71
N ALA A 131 16.68 -12.79 -30.35
CA ALA A 131 15.77 -13.48 -31.23
C ALA A 131 15.70 -12.49 -32.38
N ARG A 132 16.40 -12.86 -33.46
CA ARG A 132 16.41 -12.18 -34.73
C ARG A 132 14.97 -11.76 -34.93
N ARG A 133 14.73 -10.45 -34.78
CA ARG A 133 13.42 -9.88 -34.99
C ARG A 133 13.05 -10.31 -36.40
N PRO A 134 12.00 -11.11 -36.62
CA PRO A 134 11.61 -11.47 -37.97
C PRO A 134 11.42 -10.17 -38.75
N PRO A 135 11.85 -10.11 -40.03
CA PRO A 135 11.66 -8.91 -40.83
C PRO A 135 10.18 -8.50 -40.74
N ARG A 136 9.95 -7.20 -40.50
CA ARG A 136 8.59 -6.66 -40.49
C ARG A 136 7.92 -7.06 -41.82
N PRO A 137 6.75 -7.70 -41.81
CA PRO A 137 5.99 -7.86 -43.03
C PRO A 137 5.74 -6.47 -43.61
N ALA A 138 5.94 -6.33 -44.93
CA ALA A 138 5.76 -5.08 -45.64
C ALA A 138 4.41 -4.45 -45.27
N ALA A 139 4.43 -3.14 -45.00
CA ALA A 139 3.24 -2.40 -44.63
C ALA A 139 2.16 -2.60 -45.70
N ARG A 140 0.98 -3.06 -45.29
CA ARG A 140 -0.18 -3.10 -46.19
C ARG A 140 -0.45 -1.69 -46.70
N PRO A 141 -0.74 -1.50 -48.00
CA PRO A 141 -1.16 -0.22 -48.52
C PRO A 141 -2.38 0.28 -47.75
N ARG A 142 -2.38 1.57 -47.42
CA ARG A 142 -3.50 2.22 -46.75
C ARG A 142 -4.73 2.15 -47.67
N PRO A 143 -5.92 1.75 -47.17
CA PRO A 143 -7.15 1.94 -47.93
C PRO A 143 -7.32 3.45 -48.18
N GLY A 144 -7.59 3.80 -49.44
CA GLY A 144 -7.82 5.18 -49.85
C GLY A 144 -9.03 5.81 -49.16
N PRO A 145 -9.14 7.15 -49.17
CA PRO A 145 -10.28 7.85 -48.60
C PRO A 145 -11.56 7.42 -49.34
N GLY A 146 -12.49 6.81 -48.60
CA GLY A 146 -13.84 6.51 -49.10
C GLY A 146 -14.62 7.81 -49.37
N PRO A 147 -15.59 7.78 -50.31
CA PRO A 147 -16.36 8.96 -50.66
C PRO A 147 -17.19 9.45 -49.49
N ALA A 148 -17.23 10.77 -49.32
CA ALA A 148 -18.02 11.46 -48.32
C ALA A 148 -19.51 11.17 -48.53
N GLY A 149 -20.10 10.41 -47.60
CA GLY A 149 -21.54 10.22 -47.53
C GLY A 149 -22.22 11.52 -47.10
N THR A 150 -22.89 12.18 -48.03
CA THR A 150 -23.88 13.25 -47.77
C THR A 150 -25.13 12.61 -47.16
N GLY A 151 -25.10 12.39 -45.85
CA GLY A 151 -26.30 12.06 -45.09
C GLY A 151 -27.14 13.33 -44.89
N ALA A 152 -28.18 13.49 -45.71
CA ALA A 152 -29.24 14.45 -45.48
C ALA A 152 -30.00 14.06 -44.20
N HIS A 153 -29.99 14.95 -43.20
CA HIS A 153 -30.82 14.84 -42.00
C HIS A 153 -32.23 15.34 -42.36
N PRO A 154 -33.31 14.55 -42.18
CA PRO A 154 -34.66 15.09 -42.33
C PRO A 154 -34.98 16.03 -41.15
N ASP A 155 -35.57 17.16 -41.52
CA ASP A 155 -36.09 18.22 -40.65
C ASP A 155 -37.31 17.71 -39.84
N PRO A 156 -37.32 17.80 -38.50
CA PRO A 156 -38.43 17.33 -37.68
C PRO A 156 -39.69 18.22 -37.69
N ALA A 157 -39.74 19.32 -38.46
CA ALA A 157 -40.84 20.29 -38.42
C ALA A 157 -42.12 19.92 -39.24
N ARG A 158 -42.39 18.63 -39.51
CA ARG A 158 -43.59 18.21 -40.27
C ARG A 158 -44.33 17.04 -39.62
N ALA A 159 -44.87 17.29 -38.44
CA ALA A 159 -45.95 16.50 -37.86
C ALA A 159 -47.00 17.48 -37.29
N VAL A 160 -48.04 17.73 -38.08
CA VAL A 160 -49.31 18.36 -37.68
C VAL A 160 -50.40 17.38 -38.07
#